data_AF-D9Y078-F1
#
_entry.id   AF-D9Y078-F1
#
_cell.length_a   1.000
_cell.length_b   1.000
_cell.length_c   1.000
_cell.angle_alpha   90.00
_cell.angle_beta   90.00
_cell.angle_gamma   90.00
#
_symmetry.space_group_name_H-M   'P 1'
#
loop_
_entity.id
_entity.type
_entity.pdbx_description
1 polymer ?
#
loop_
_entity_poly.entity_id
_entity_poly.type
_entity_poly.pdbx_seq_one_letter_code
_entity_poly.pdbx_strand_id
1 'polypeptide(L)'
;PLRVVCLISAYRRGMPTPYGSRGGMAFGAEELRVLRRALALALHPTPTPASADDVQDCLRLVDSLDEATRESARLRAFLLADLGRYRAALPGTAAGYLTLLEEALGAGYRPHP
;
A
#
# COMPACT_ATOMS: atom_id res chain seq x y z
N PRO A 1 15.05 -17.56 -9.89
CA PRO A 1 13.70 -18.15 -10.06
C PRO A 1 12.81 -18.11 -8.81
N LEU A 2 13.26 -18.64 -7.66
CA LEU A 2 12.45 -18.75 -6.43
C LEU A 2 12.06 -17.40 -5.80
N ARG A 3 12.89 -16.37 -5.95
CA ARG A 3 12.61 -15.01 -5.43
C ARG A 3 11.45 -14.30 -6.16
N VAL A 4 11.31 -14.49 -7.47
CA VAL A 4 10.26 -13.86 -8.30
C VAL A 4 8.89 -14.47 -8.01
N VAL A 5 8.84 -15.80 -7.83
CA VAL A 5 7.60 -16.53 -7.46
C VAL A 5 7.14 -16.14 -6.05
N CYS A 6 8.07 -15.90 -5.12
CA CYS A 6 7.76 -15.48 -3.76
C CYS A 6 7.12 -14.07 -3.74
N LEU A 7 7.54 -13.16 -4.61
CA LEU A 7 6.99 -11.81 -4.71
C LEU A 7 5.54 -11.81 -5.23
N ILE A 8 5.23 -12.66 -6.22
CA ILE A 8 3.88 -12.82 -6.76
C ILE A 8 2.92 -13.41 -5.71
N SER A 9 3.40 -14.34 -4.87
CA SER A 9 2.60 -14.90 -3.78
C SER A 9 2.39 -13.93 -2.61
N ALA A 10 3.35 -13.02 -2.36
CA ALA A 10 3.24 -11.97 -1.36
C ALA A 10 2.26 -10.87 -1.79
N TYR A 11 2.25 -10.49 -3.08
CA TYR A 11 1.32 -9.51 -3.64
C TYR A 11 -0.15 -9.96 -3.62
N ARG A 12 -0.42 -11.28 -3.62
CA ARG A 12 -1.78 -11.83 -3.60
C ARG A 12 -2.38 -11.97 -2.19
N ARG A 13 -1.55 -11.92 -1.14
CA ARG A 13 -1.99 -11.93 0.27
C ARG A 13 -1.81 -10.55 0.90
N GLY A 14 -2.77 -9.66 0.65
CA GLY A 14 -3.17 -8.59 1.57
C GLY A 14 -2.11 -7.55 1.92
N MET A 15 -2.11 -6.43 1.18
CA MET A 15 -1.60 -5.16 1.71
C MET A 15 -2.72 -4.45 2.47
N PRO A 16 -2.59 -4.19 3.78
CA PRO A 16 -3.42 -3.22 4.46
C PRO A 16 -2.85 -1.83 4.15
N THR A 17 -3.35 -1.17 3.10
CA THR A 17 -2.99 0.22 2.82
C THR A 17 -3.90 1.16 3.63
N PRO A 18 -3.35 2.13 4.38
CA PRO A 18 -4.12 3.08 5.18
C PRO A 18 -4.85 4.17 4.34
N TYR A 19 -4.65 4.20 3.03
CA TYR A 19 -5.35 5.10 2.11
C TYR A 19 -6.29 4.26 1.24
N GLY A 20 -7.54 4.72 1.06
CA GLY A 20 -8.58 4.04 0.28
C GLY A 20 -8.22 3.77 -1.18
N SER A 21 -9.21 3.49 -2.02
CA SER A 21 -9.14 2.83 -3.35
C SER A 21 -8.16 3.36 -4.41
N ARG A 22 -7.32 4.36 -4.11
CA ARG A 22 -6.29 4.95 -5.00
C ARG A 22 -4.87 4.98 -4.41
N GLY A 23 -4.61 4.40 -3.24
CA GLY A 23 -3.29 4.37 -2.60
C GLY A 23 -2.33 3.30 -3.14
N GLY A 24 -2.23 3.14 -4.46
CA GLY A 24 -1.29 2.20 -5.10
C GLY A 24 -0.04 2.91 -5.63
N MET A 25 1.10 2.20 -5.70
CA MET A 25 2.25 2.65 -6.49
C MET A 25 1.81 2.88 -7.94
N ALA A 26 2.13 4.05 -8.49
CA ALA A 26 1.98 4.31 -9.93
C ALA A 26 3.29 3.91 -10.63
N PHE A 27 3.25 2.86 -11.44
CA PHE A 27 4.37 2.50 -12.30
C PHE A 27 4.43 3.47 -13.50
N GLY A 28 5.65 3.89 -13.87
CA GLY A 28 5.87 4.56 -15.13
C GLY A 28 5.78 3.59 -16.31
N ALA A 29 5.81 4.14 -17.53
CA ALA A 29 5.63 3.34 -18.75
C ALA A 29 6.74 2.28 -18.93
N GLU A 30 7.96 2.57 -18.49
CA GLU A 30 9.08 1.65 -18.62
C GLU A 30 9.01 0.53 -17.58
N GLU A 31 8.67 0.87 -16.34
CA GLU A 31 8.47 -0.10 -15.28
C GLU A 31 7.31 -1.05 -15.61
N LEU A 32 6.24 -0.55 -16.22
CA LEU A 32 5.13 -1.39 -16.72
C LEU A 32 5.57 -2.34 -17.84
N ARG A 33 6.45 -1.90 -18.74
CA ARG A 33 6.98 -2.77 -19.80
C ARG A 33 7.83 -3.89 -19.21
N VAL A 34 8.74 -3.54 -18.29
CA VAL A 34 9.59 -4.51 -17.58
C VAL A 34 8.72 -5.48 -16.78
N LEU A 35 7.74 -5.00 -16.02
CA LEU A 35 6.81 -5.83 -15.25
C LEU A 35 6.03 -6.80 -16.15
N ARG A 36 5.47 -6.31 -17.26
CA ARG A 36 4.72 -7.14 -18.22
C ARG A 36 5.61 -8.23 -18.81
N ARG A 37 6.87 -7.91 -19.12
CA ARG A 37 7.84 -8.86 -19.66
C ARG A 37 8.27 -9.90 -18.63
N ALA A 38 8.55 -9.48 -17.40
CA ALA A 38 8.85 -10.38 -16.29
C ALA A 38 7.68 -11.33 -16.02
N LEU A 39 6.45 -10.83 -16.07
CA LEU A 39 5.24 -11.64 -15.90
C LEU A 39 5.08 -12.66 -17.04
N ALA A 40 5.33 -12.24 -18.29
CA ALA A 40 5.29 -13.14 -19.44
C ALA A 40 6.31 -14.29 -19.31
N LEU A 41 7.53 -13.99 -18.87
CA LEU A 41 8.56 -15.01 -18.60
C LEU A 41 8.16 -15.96 -17.46
N ALA A 42 7.51 -15.45 -16.41
CA ALA A 42 7.07 -16.26 -15.27
C ALA A 42 5.87 -17.15 -15.61
N LEU A 43 4.94 -16.67 -16.43
CA LEU A 43 3.72 -17.38 -16.81
C LEU A 43 3.91 -18.34 -17.99
N HIS A 44 4.84 -18.02 -18.90
CA HIS A 44 5.15 -18.82 -20.07
C HIS A 44 6.65 -19.09 -20.14
N PRO A 45 7.16 -20.07 -19.36
CA PRO A 45 8.57 -20.40 -19.39
C PRO A 45 8.93 -20.96 -20.77
N THR A 46 9.62 -20.15 -21.59
CA THR A 46 10.18 -20.61 -22.85
C THR A 46 11.40 -21.48 -22.60
N PRO A 47 11.68 -22.49 -23.45
CA PRO A 47 12.91 -23.29 -23.33
C PRO A 47 14.19 -22.46 -23.56
N THR A 48 14.06 -21.30 -24.20
CA THR A 48 15.14 -20.32 -24.34
C THR A 48 15.32 -19.53 -23.04
N PRO A 49 16.53 -19.46 -22.46
CA PRO A 49 16.79 -18.68 -21.27
C PRO A 49 16.62 -17.17 -21.54
N ALA A 50 16.14 -16.44 -20.52
CA ALA A 50 16.05 -14.98 -20.58
C ALA A 50 17.44 -14.35 -20.79
N SER A 51 17.51 -13.23 -21.51
CA SER A 51 18.78 -12.54 -21.72
C SER A 51 19.32 -11.98 -20.41
N ALA A 52 20.63 -11.70 -20.36
CA ALA A 52 21.24 -11.05 -19.20
C ALA A 52 20.62 -9.67 -18.91
N ASP A 53 20.28 -8.92 -19.95
CA ASP A 53 19.64 -7.60 -19.84
C ASP A 53 18.25 -7.70 -19.21
N ASP A 54 17.46 -8.70 -19.61
CA ASP A 54 16.12 -8.93 -19.06
C ASP A 54 16.17 -9.24 -17.56
N VAL A 55 17.16 -10.04 -17.17
CA VAL A 55 17.40 -10.36 -15.75
C VAL A 55 17.83 -9.10 -15.01
N GLN A 56 18.71 -8.29 -15.57
CA GLN A 56 19.19 -7.06 -14.96
C GLN A 56 18.09 -5.99 -14.82
N ASP A 57 17.20 -5.86 -15.80
CA ASP A 57 16.01 -4.99 -15.75
C ASP A 57 15.08 -5.44 -14.60
N CYS A 58 14.85 -6.75 -14.47
CA CYS A 58 14.03 -7.29 -13.39
C CYS A 58 14.63 -6.99 -12.01
N LEU A 59 15.96 -7.11 -11.86
CA LEU A 59 16.63 -6.80 -10.60
C LEU A 59 16.49 -5.32 -10.24
N ARG A 60 16.71 -4.41 -11.20
CA ARG A 60 16.49 -2.96 -10.98
C ARG A 60 15.05 -2.62 -10.59
N LEU A 61 14.08 -3.31 -11.17
CA LEU A 61 12.67 -3.14 -10.81
C LEU A 61 12.40 -3.61 -9.37
N VAL A 62 12.98 -4.74 -8.95
CA VAL A 62 12.85 -5.23 -7.56
C VAL A 62 13.45 -4.23 -6.57
N ASP A 63 14.64 -3.71 -6.84
CA ASP A 63 15.28 -2.72 -5.96
C ASP A 63 14.42 -1.44 -5.83
N SER A 64 13.83 -0.99 -6.94
CA SER A 64 12.94 0.17 -6.97
C SER A 64 11.66 -0.07 -6.17
N LEU A 65 11.10 -1.29 -6.23
CA LEU A 65 9.93 -1.70 -5.43
C LEU A 65 10.25 -1.79 -3.94
N ASP A 66 11.42 -2.32 -3.59
CA ASP A 66 11.87 -2.41 -2.19
C ASP A 66 12.08 -1.02 -1.59
N GLU A 67 12.63 -0.07 -2.35
CA GLU A 67 12.74 1.33 -1.92
C GLU A 67 11.37 1.97 -1.76
N ALA A 68 10.47 1.85 -2.75
CA ALA A 68 9.13 2.40 -2.66
C ALA A 68 8.33 1.82 -1.48
N THR A 69 8.52 0.53 -1.16
CA THR A 69 7.90 -0.13 -0.01
C THR A 69 8.45 0.44 1.30
N ARG A 70 9.77 0.61 1.41
CA ARG A 70 10.40 1.24 2.58
C ARG A 70 9.92 2.68 2.78
N GLU A 71 9.81 3.45 1.70
CA GLU A 71 9.37 4.84 1.79
C GLU A 71 7.87 4.96 2.12
N SER A 72 7.03 4.08 1.57
CA SER A 72 5.61 4.01 1.95
C SER A 72 5.43 3.70 3.44
N ALA A 73 6.25 2.80 3.99
CA ALA A 73 6.23 2.49 5.42
C ALA A 73 6.66 3.69 6.28
N ARG A 74 7.68 4.45 5.85
CA ARG A 74 8.11 5.68 6.52
C ARG A 74 7.02 6.74 6.51
N LEU A 75 6.40 6.99 5.36
CA LEU A 75 5.30 7.95 5.24
C LEU A 75 4.10 7.56 6.10
N ARG A 76 3.73 6.27 6.11
CA ARG A 76 2.67 5.76 6.98
C ARG A 76 3.00 5.96 8.46
N ALA A 77 4.22 5.65 8.89
CA ALA A 77 4.65 5.85 10.26
C ALA A 77 4.59 7.33 10.65
N PHE A 78 5.05 8.22 9.77
CA PHE A 78 4.96 9.67 9.94
C PHE A 78 3.50 10.12 10.10
N LEU A 79 2.59 9.72 9.20
CA LEU A 79 1.19 10.15 9.22
C LEU A 79 0.41 9.61 10.42
N LEU A 80 0.72 8.39 10.87
CA LEU A 80 0.13 7.84 12.11
C LEU A 80 0.63 8.59 13.35
N ALA A 81 1.93 8.91 13.41
CA ALA A 81 2.48 9.72 14.49
C ALA A 81 1.86 11.13 14.50
N ASP A 82 1.67 11.72 13.33
CA ASP A 82 1.09 13.05 13.18
C ASP A 82 -0.39 13.08 13.58
N LEU A 83 -1.16 12.06 13.16
CA LEU A 83 -2.54 11.86 13.62
C LEU A 83 -2.62 11.71 15.15
N GLY A 84 -1.65 11.01 15.75
CA GLY A 84 -1.53 10.90 17.21
C GLY A 84 -1.33 12.27 17.88
N ARG A 85 -0.42 13.10 17.34
CA ARG A 85 -0.20 14.48 17.81
C ARG A 85 -1.45 15.34 17.67
N TYR A 86 -2.13 15.28 16.53
CA TYR A 86 -3.38 16.02 16.33
C TYR A 86 -4.46 15.61 17.33
N ARG A 87 -4.62 14.30 17.58
CA ARG A 87 -5.57 13.81 18.58
C ARG A 87 -5.23 14.29 19.99
N ALA A 88 -3.95 14.30 20.36
CA ALA A 88 -3.51 14.79 21.67
C ALA A 88 -3.66 16.32 21.82
N ALA A 89 -3.53 17.07 20.73
CA ALA A 89 -3.67 18.53 20.71
C ALA A 89 -5.14 19.00 20.71
N LEU A 90 -6.09 18.10 20.45
CA LEU A 90 -7.52 18.42 20.50
C LEU A 90 -8.03 18.23 21.94
N PRO A 91 -8.39 19.31 22.67
CA PRO A 91 -8.96 19.20 24.00
C PRO A 91 -10.37 18.59 23.88
N GLY A 92 -10.59 17.41 24.47
CA GLY A 92 -11.93 16.90 24.77
C GLY A 92 -12.85 16.53 23.59
N THR A 93 -12.49 16.76 22.32
CA THR A 93 -13.43 16.53 21.22
C THR A 93 -13.61 15.06 20.86
N ALA A 94 -12.60 14.19 20.97
CA ALA A 94 -12.78 12.76 20.67
C ALA A 94 -13.50 12.00 21.80
N ALA A 95 -13.17 12.28 23.06
CA ALA A 95 -13.82 11.65 24.21
C ALA A 95 -15.21 12.24 24.48
N GLY A 96 -15.36 13.56 24.30
CA GLY A 96 -16.62 14.27 24.51
C GLY A 96 -17.61 14.07 23.38
N TYR A 97 -17.18 14.03 22.11
CA TYR A 97 -18.13 13.92 21.00
C TYR A 97 -18.92 12.61 21.00
N LEU A 98 -18.26 11.47 21.24
CA LEU A 98 -18.96 10.19 21.34
C LEU A 98 -19.95 10.21 22.52
N THR A 99 -19.50 10.70 23.68
CA THR A 99 -20.34 10.85 24.87
C THR A 99 -21.54 11.75 24.61
N LEU A 100 -21.34 12.91 23.98
CA LEU A 100 -22.41 13.85 23.61
C LEU A 100 -23.38 13.26 22.58
N LEU A 101 -22.87 12.43 21.66
CA LEU A 101 -23.69 11.74 20.68
C LEU A 101 -24.55 10.66 21.35
N GLU A 102 -23.96 9.87 22.25
CA GLU A 102 -24.64 8.85 23.05
C GLU A 102 -25.71 9.48 23.95
N GLU A 103 -25.39 10.60 24.62
CA GLU A 103 -26.33 11.38 25.42
C GLU A 103 -27.48 11.94 24.57
N ALA A 104 -27.20 12.51 23.40
CA ALA A 104 -28.23 13.05 22.51
C ALA A 104 -29.17 11.95 22.00
N LEU A 105 -28.63 10.80 21.59
CA LEU A 105 -29.43 9.65 21.16
C LEU A 105 -30.24 9.06 22.31
N GLY A 106 -29.66 8.95 23.51
CA GLY A 106 -30.35 8.53 24.73
C GLY A 106 -31.48 9.49 25.16
N ALA A 107 -31.31 10.79 24.90
CA ALA A 107 -32.33 11.81 25.08
C ALA A 107 -33.41 11.82 23.98
N GLY A 108 -33.36 10.89 23.02
CA GLY A 108 -34.37 10.72 21.99
C GLY A 108 -34.16 11.57 20.72
N TYR A 109 -32.98 12.18 20.55
CA TYR A 109 -32.63 12.85 19.30
C TYR A 109 -32.67 11.86 18.13
N ARG A 110 -33.32 12.24 17.03
CA ARG A 110 -33.31 11.48 15.78
C ARG A 110 -32.52 12.25 14.72
N PRO A 111 -31.41 11.70 14.20
CA PRO A 111 -30.69 12.32 13.10
C PRO A 111 -31.61 12.45 11.89
N HIS A 112 -31.64 13.65 11.29
CA HIS A 112 -32.29 13.84 10.00
C HIS A 112 -31.32 13.51 8.84
N PRO A 113 -31.85 13.04 7.71
CA PRO A 113 -31.06 12.78 6.50
C PRO A 113 -30.33 14.02 5.99
#